data_AF-A0A932CSL0-F1
#
_entry.id   AF-A0A932CSL0-F1
#
_cell.length_a   1.000
_cell.length_b   1.000
_cell.length_c   1.000
_cell.angle_alpha   90.00
_cell.angle_beta   90.00
_cell.angle_gamma   90.00
#
_symmetry.space_group_name_H-M   'P 1'
#
loop_
_entity.id
_entity.type
_entity.pdbx_description
1 polymer ?
#
loop_
_entity_poly.entity_id
_entity_poly.type
_entity_poly.pdbx_seq_one_letter_code
_entity_poly.pdbx_strand_id
1 'polypeptide(L)'
;MVRQSFAAAALAAMLLTGCYSAGIYGYDRSYVPLDDEEGALESARVPPYEGVRRSPREYLPVPITWFGVVSSTEASPDGAVMVHVGHRIHQERHLCADLERETCRVTVSQRSEGPFTAKLRLRPDDVSGRNRLQPGSLIRAYGRVTGGYDAEGGPVVSATYYRHWPRGQYLTTADRSRMRR
;
A
#
# COMPACT_ATOMS: atom_id res chain seq x y z
N MET A 1 -49.87 22.06 -38.16
CA MET A 1 -49.09 20.83 -37.92
C MET A 1 -47.73 21.22 -37.36
N VAL A 2 -47.53 21.15 -36.04
CA VAL A 2 -46.21 21.35 -35.41
C VAL A 2 -45.96 20.13 -34.54
N ARG A 3 -45.01 19.30 -34.99
CA ARG A 3 -44.67 18.00 -34.40
C ARG A 3 -43.72 18.19 -33.24
N GLN A 4 -44.00 17.40 -32.20
CA GLN A 4 -43.30 17.25 -30.94
C GLN A 4 -41.78 17.09 -31.12
N SER A 5 -41.00 17.82 -30.32
CA SER A 5 -39.55 17.63 -30.14
C SER A 5 -39.17 17.97 -28.70
N PHE A 6 -39.68 17.20 -27.75
CA PHE A 6 -39.36 17.32 -26.32
C PHE A 6 -39.17 15.94 -25.70
N ALA A 7 -38.22 15.14 -26.20
CA ALA A 7 -37.93 13.84 -25.61
C ALA A 7 -36.44 13.44 -25.58
N ALA A 8 -35.52 14.32 -25.99
CA ALA A 8 -34.10 13.95 -26.12
C ALA A 8 -33.17 14.52 -25.03
N ALA A 9 -33.62 15.47 -24.21
CA ALA A 9 -32.70 16.20 -23.32
C ALA A 9 -32.58 15.64 -21.89
N ALA A 10 -33.45 14.72 -21.46
CA ALA A 10 -33.49 14.27 -20.07
C ALA A 10 -32.60 13.04 -19.77
N LEU A 11 -32.06 12.35 -20.78
CA LEU A 11 -31.26 11.13 -20.58
C LEU A 11 -29.74 11.36 -20.50
N ALA A 12 -29.26 12.58 -20.78
CA ALA A 12 -27.82 12.88 -20.81
C ALA A 12 -27.22 13.32 -19.46
N ALA A 13 -28.05 13.52 -18.42
CA ALA A 13 -27.61 14.05 -17.13
C ALA A 13 -27.25 12.99 -16.08
N MET A 14 -27.42 11.69 -16.36
CA MET A 14 -27.18 10.60 -15.39
C MET A 14 -25.80 9.91 -15.50
N LEU A 15 -24.90 10.38 -16.36
CA LEU A 15 -23.55 9.79 -16.52
C LEU A 15 -22.45 10.48 -15.68
N LEU A 16 -22.82 11.41 -14.80
CA LEU A 16 -21.90 11.97 -13.79
C LEU A 16 -21.93 11.16 -12.49
N THR A 17 -21.94 9.83 -12.58
CA THR A 17 -21.58 8.99 -11.43
C THR A 17 -20.09 9.19 -11.20
N GLY A 18 -19.76 10.16 -10.35
CA GLY A 18 -18.39 10.47 -9.97
C GLY A 18 -17.66 9.21 -9.55
N CYS A 19 -16.49 8.97 -10.14
CA CYS A 19 -15.58 7.93 -9.69
C CYS A 19 -15.28 8.19 -8.21
N TYR A 20 -15.89 7.40 -7.33
CA TYR A 20 -15.56 7.39 -5.92
C TYR A 20 -14.11 6.94 -5.78
N SER A 21 -13.23 7.86 -5.41
CA SER A 21 -11.85 7.56 -5.07
C SER A 21 -11.77 7.37 -3.56
N ALA A 22 -11.20 6.24 -3.12
CA ALA A 22 -10.90 5.98 -1.71
C ALA A 22 -9.80 6.94 -1.15
N GLY A 23 -9.42 7.96 -1.91
CA GLY A 23 -8.37 8.92 -1.58
C GLY A 23 -6.97 8.30 -1.57
N ILE A 24 -5.97 9.15 -1.34
CA ILE A 24 -4.55 8.74 -1.34
C ILE A 24 -4.24 7.67 -0.30
N TYR A 25 -5.02 7.60 0.79
CA TYR A 25 -4.86 6.62 1.87
C TYR A 25 -5.80 5.41 1.78
N GLY A 26 -6.66 5.31 0.76
CA GLY A 26 -7.40 4.09 0.47
C GLY A 26 -8.47 3.78 1.53
N TYR A 27 -9.22 4.80 1.93
CA TYR A 27 -10.30 4.66 2.88
C TYR A 27 -11.52 3.99 2.23
N ASP A 28 -11.60 2.68 2.42
CA ASP A 28 -12.71 1.82 2.00
C ASP A 28 -12.68 0.53 2.84
N ARG A 29 -13.74 -0.27 2.75
CA ARG A 29 -13.91 -1.56 3.45
C ARG A 29 -12.89 -2.62 2.99
N SER A 30 -12.37 -2.48 1.78
CA SER A 30 -11.36 -3.35 1.18
C SER A 30 -10.27 -2.51 0.52
N TYR A 31 -9.16 -3.15 0.15
CA TYR A 31 -8.09 -2.45 -0.54
C TYR A 31 -8.55 -1.93 -1.90
N VAL A 32 -8.28 -0.66 -2.18
CA VAL A 32 -8.49 -0.03 -3.49
C VAL A 32 -7.14 0.55 -3.94
N PRO A 33 -6.55 0.03 -5.03
CA PRO A 33 -5.31 0.59 -5.56
C PRO A 33 -5.53 2.02 -6.07
N LEU A 34 -4.45 2.80 -6.11
CA LEU A 34 -4.43 4.05 -6.88
C LEU A 34 -4.25 3.75 -8.37
N ASP A 35 -4.66 4.65 -9.25
CA ASP A 35 -4.47 4.50 -10.70
C ASP A 35 -2.99 4.25 -11.07
N ASP A 36 -2.06 4.93 -10.39
CA ASP A 36 -0.61 4.76 -10.61
C ASP A 36 -0.04 3.49 -9.94
N GLU A 37 -0.83 2.83 -9.10
CA GLU A 37 -0.50 1.57 -8.42
C GLU A 37 -0.94 0.34 -9.22
N GLU A 38 -1.99 0.44 -10.04
CA GLU A 38 -2.64 -0.70 -10.72
C GLU A 38 -1.64 -1.54 -11.52
N GLY A 39 -0.82 -0.92 -12.36
CA GLY A 39 0.18 -1.65 -13.17
C GLY A 39 1.24 -2.37 -12.32
N ALA A 40 1.62 -1.79 -11.17
CA ALA A 40 2.53 -2.45 -10.24
C ALA A 40 1.83 -3.61 -9.52
N LEU A 41 0.54 -3.48 -9.21
CA LEU A 41 -0.27 -4.52 -8.58
C LEU A 41 -0.53 -5.71 -9.49
N GLU A 42 -0.91 -5.48 -10.74
CA GLU A 42 -1.21 -6.55 -11.71
C GLU A 42 0.00 -7.43 -12.01
N SER A 43 1.20 -6.84 -12.04
CA SER A 43 2.43 -7.57 -12.34
C SER A 43 3.02 -8.30 -11.13
N ALA A 44 2.74 -7.83 -9.91
CA ALA A 44 3.38 -8.31 -8.69
C ALA A 44 2.67 -9.50 -8.04
N ARG A 45 3.45 -10.42 -7.49
CA ARG A 45 2.96 -11.52 -6.64
C ARG A 45 2.97 -11.13 -5.17
N VAL A 46 2.12 -11.76 -4.36
CA VAL A 46 2.16 -11.65 -2.89
C VAL A 46 2.65 -12.98 -2.30
N PRO A 47 3.95 -13.29 -2.40
CA PRO A 47 4.47 -14.54 -1.85
C PRO A 47 4.47 -14.51 -0.31
N PRO A 48 4.45 -15.68 0.35
CA PRO A 48 4.64 -15.74 1.80
C PRO A 48 6.07 -15.33 2.17
N TYR A 49 6.21 -14.60 3.29
CA TYR A 49 7.51 -14.11 3.76
C TYR A 49 8.56 -15.21 3.91
N GLU A 50 8.21 -16.30 4.60
CA GLU A 50 9.11 -17.42 4.84
C GLU A 50 9.60 -18.09 3.54
N GLY A 51 8.77 -18.10 2.49
CA GLY A 51 9.17 -18.66 1.19
C GLY A 51 10.29 -17.85 0.55
N VAL A 52 10.12 -16.52 0.52
CA VAL A 52 11.13 -15.59 -0.02
C VAL A 52 12.38 -15.59 0.85
N ARG A 53 12.24 -15.61 2.18
CA ARG A 53 13.38 -15.62 3.10
C ARG A 53 14.23 -16.88 2.97
N ARG A 54 13.64 -18.04 2.71
CA ARG A 54 14.38 -19.31 2.57
C ARG A 54 15.00 -19.47 1.19
N SER A 55 14.28 -19.05 0.15
CA SER A 55 14.66 -19.29 -1.25
C SER A 55 14.52 -18.01 -2.10
N PRO A 56 15.23 -16.90 -1.80
CA PRO A 56 15.01 -15.62 -2.49
C PRO A 56 15.32 -15.70 -3.99
N ARG A 57 16.19 -16.62 -4.40
CA ARG A 57 16.54 -16.85 -5.82
C ARG A 57 15.36 -17.29 -6.67
N GLU A 58 14.41 -18.05 -6.12
CA GLU A 58 13.21 -18.49 -6.83
C GLU A 58 12.28 -17.32 -7.18
N TYR A 59 12.38 -16.22 -6.43
CA TYR A 59 11.53 -15.04 -6.57
C TYR A 59 12.20 -13.89 -7.34
N LEU A 60 13.49 -14.01 -7.71
CA LEU A 60 14.19 -13.02 -8.55
C LEU A 60 13.45 -12.70 -9.87
N PRO A 61 12.87 -13.68 -10.59
CA PRO A 61 12.33 -13.42 -11.92
C PRO A 61 11.01 -12.64 -11.91
N VAL A 62 10.34 -12.45 -10.77
CA VAL A 62 8.98 -11.90 -10.71
C VAL A 62 8.93 -10.77 -9.68
N PRO A 63 8.28 -9.63 -9.98
CA PRO A 63 8.07 -8.62 -8.96
C PRO A 63 7.15 -9.16 -7.85
N ILE A 64 7.41 -8.74 -6.63
CA ILE A 64 6.64 -9.05 -5.44
C ILE A 64 6.09 -7.76 -4.83
N THR A 65 5.03 -7.89 -4.03
CA THR A 65 4.49 -6.78 -3.25
C THR A 65 4.19 -7.21 -1.83
N TRP A 66 4.63 -6.38 -0.90
CA TRP A 66 4.46 -6.61 0.53
C TRP A 66 4.11 -5.34 1.27
N PHE A 67 3.27 -5.51 2.29
CA PHE A 67 3.03 -4.47 3.28
C PHE A 67 4.05 -4.58 4.40
N GLY A 68 4.39 -3.44 4.98
CA GLY A 68 5.20 -3.44 6.18
C GLY A 68 5.25 -2.11 6.88
N VAL A 69 5.53 -2.16 8.18
CA VAL A 69 5.66 -0.97 9.02
C VAL A 69 7.13 -0.62 9.15
N VAL A 70 7.47 0.62 8.82
CA VAL A 70 8.84 1.13 8.84
C VAL A 70 9.38 1.14 10.27
N SER A 71 10.56 0.57 10.48
CA SER A 71 11.31 0.64 11.74
C SER A 71 12.38 1.74 11.70
N SER A 72 13.08 1.88 10.59
CA SER A 72 14.12 2.88 10.37
C SER A 72 14.37 3.14 8.88
N THR A 73 15.13 4.19 8.59
CA THR A 73 15.52 4.57 7.22
C THR A 73 17.00 4.95 7.21
N GLU A 74 17.72 4.51 6.19
CA GLU A 74 19.12 4.83 5.96
C GLU A 74 19.31 5.35 4.53
N ALA A 75 20.08 6.44 4.37
CA ALA A 75 20.42 6.95 3.05
C ALA A 75 21.43 6.02 2.38
N SER A 76 21.19 5.67 1.12
CA SER A 76 22.13 4.91 0.30
C SER A 76 22.98 5.86 -0.55
N PRO A 77 24.26 5.54 -0.83
CA PRO A 77 25.14 6.40 -1.64
C PRO A 77 24.62 6.71 -3.05
N ASP A 78 23.72 5.89 -3.59
CA ASP A 78 23.13 6.06 -4.93
C ASP A 78 21.87 6.95 -4.95
N GLY A 79 21.58 7.63 -3.83
CA GLY A 79 20.41 8.50 -3.67
C GLY A 79 19.12 7.74 -3.39
N ALA A 80 19.14 6.40 -3.31
CA ALA A 80 18.03 5.63 -2.76
C ALA A 80 18.03 5.71 -1.22
N VAL A 81 16.92 5.28 -0.63
CA VAL A 81 16.76 5.11 0.81
C VAL A 81 16.52 3.63 1.10
N MET A 82 17.33 3.06 1.97
CA MET A 82 17.11 1.74 2.55
C MET A 82 16.10 1.90 3.67
N VAL A 83 14.90 1.38 3.46
CA VAL A 83 13.81 1.44 4.44
C VAL A 83 13.73 0.09 5.10
N HIS A 84 14.01 0.03 6.40
CA HIS A 84 13.89 -1.20 7.18
C HIS A 84 12.45 -1.34 7.66
N VAL A 85 11.88 -2.53 7.49
CA VAL A 85 10.44 -2.73 7.60
C VAL A 85 10.13 -4.05 8.29
N GLY A 86 9.17 -4.05 9.21
CA GLY A 86 8.55 -5.28 9.67
C GLY A 86 7.42 -5.71 8.75
N HIS A 87 7.57 -6.86 8.06
CA HIS A 87 6.57 -7.44 7.14
C HIS A 87 5.23 -7.68 7.83
N ARG A 88 4.15 -7.16 7.25
CA ARG A 88 2.79 -7.30 7.76
C ARG A 88 1.86 -7.96 6.76
N ILE A 89 0.93 -8.76 7.28
CA ILE A 89 -0.16 -9.33 6.49
C ILE A 89 -1.32 -8.34 6.40
N HIS A 90 -1.63 -7.91 5.19
CA HIS A 90 -2.83 -7.11 4.90
C HIS A 90 -4.11 -7.90 5.20
N GLN A 91 -5.13 -7.22 5.72
CA GLN A 91 -6.43 -7.80 6.00
C GLN A 91 -7.39 -7.46 4.86
N GLU A 92 -8.06 -8.47 4.30
CA GLU A 92 -9.06 -8.29 3.23
C GLU A 92 -10.16 -7.28 3.60
N ARG A 93 -10.59 -7.32 4.87
CA ARG A 93 -11.52 -6.37 5.46
C ARG A 93 -10.82 -5.38 6.39
N HIS A 94 -10.95 -4.11 6.06
CA HIS A 94 -10.45 -2.99 6.84
C HIS A 94 -11.33 -2.71 8.06
N LEU A 95 -10.70 -2.18 9.12
CA LEU A 95 -11.39 -1.71 10.32
C LEU A 95 -11.90 -0.29 10.09
N CYS A 96 -13.13 -0.03 10.53
CA CYS A 96 -13.83 1.24 10.36
C CYS A 96 -14.17 1.84 11.72
N ALA A 97 -14.18 3.17 11.82
CA ALA A 97 -14.64 3.83 13.04
C ALA A 97 -16.16 3.68 13.22
N ASP A 98 -16.90 3.66 12.10
CA ASP A 98 -18.35 3.52 12.02
C ASP A 98 -18.77 2.62 10.83
N LEU A 99 -19.98 2.81 10.30
CA LEU A 99 -20.52 2.04 9.16
C LEU A 99 -20.15 2.65 7.79
N GLU A 100 -19.59 3.86 7.78
CA GLU A 100 -19.26 4.63 6.59
C GLU A 100 -17.92 4.17 6.01
N ARG A 101 -17.83 4.09 4.67
CA ARG A 101 -16.64 3.57 3.98
C ARG A 101 -15.42 4.46 4.21
N GLU A 102 -15.64 5.76 4.33
CA GLU A 102 -14.58 6.76 4.53
C GLU A 102 -13.92 6.69 5.92
N THR A 103 -14.49 5.94 6.87
CA THR A 103 -13.83 5.73 8.16
C THR A 103 -13.01 4.45 8.22
N CYS A 104 -13.10 3.60 7.20
CA CYS A 104 -12.36 2.36 7.08
C CYS A 104 -10.91 2.63 6.67
N ARG A 105 -9.94 2.10 7.41
CA ARG A 105 -8.52 2.30 7.12
C ARG A 105 -7.83 0.99 6.80
N VAL A 106 -6.83 1.06 5.91
CA VAL A 106 -5.95 -0.08 5.60
C VAL A 106 -5.52 -0.76 6.88
N THR A 107 -5.84 -2.05 6.98
CA THR A 107 -5.62 -2.83 8.19
C THR A 107 -4.59 -3.91 7.92
N VAL A 108 -3.58 -4.00 8.79
CA VAL A 108 -2.52 -5.01 8.71
C VAL A 108 -2.38 -5.79 10.02
N SER A 109 -1.64 -6.89 10.00
CA SER A 109 -1.39 -7.69 11.20
C SER A 109 -0.65 -6.90 12.29
N GLN A 110 -1.09 -7.05 13.55
CA GLN A 110 -0.37 -6.49 14.71
C GLN A 110 1.02 -7.10 14.90
N ARG A 111 1.21 -8.37 14.52
CA ARG A 111 2.51 -9.05 14.58
C ARG A 111 3.22 -8.96 13.22
N SER A 112 4.53 -8.79 13.28
CA SER A 112 5.42 -8.88 12.11
C SER A 112 5.71 -10.34 11.82
N GLU A 113 5.77 -10.73 10.55
CA GLU A 113 6.26 -12.06 10.16
C GLU A 113 7.80 -12.13 10.10
N GLY A 114 8.44 -10.98 9.91
CA GLY A 114 9.89 -10.84 9.93
C GLY A 114 10.35 -9.49 9.35
N PRO A 115 11.65 -9.18 9.42
CA PRO A 115 12.21 -7.98 8.82
C PRO A 115 12.38 -8.14 7.31
N PHE A 116 12.23 -7.04 6.56
CA PHE A 116 12.74 -6.92 5.20
C PHE A 116 13.17 -5.48 4.95
N THR A 117 14.06 -5.29 3.98
CA THR A 117 14.48 -3.95 3.58
C THR A 117 13.93 -3.61 2.21
N ALA A 118 13.25 -2.48 2.09
CA ALA A 118 12.83 -1.92 0.82
C ALA A 118 13.80 -0.81 0.40
N LYS A 119 14.49 -0.98 -0.72
CA LYS A 119 15.30 0.07 -1.34
C LYS A 119 14.40 0.93 -2.22
N LEU A 120 14.15 2.17 -1.80
CA LEU A 120 13.20 3.09 -2.42
C LEU A 120 13.90 4.32 -2.99
N ARG A 121 13.35 4.89 -4.07
CA ARG A 121 13.56 6.32 -4.38
C ARG A 121 12.36 7.09 -3.87
N LEU A 122 12.55 7.94 -2.86
CA LEU A 122 11.43 8.63 -2.22
C LEU A 122 10.88 9.74 -3.12
N ARG A 123 9.55 9.85 -3.13
CA ARG A 123 8.83 11.00 -3.69
C ARG A 123 9.13 12.23 -2.83
N PRO A 124 9.17 13.45 -3.40
CA PRO A 124 9.48 14.67 -2.65
C PRO A 124 8.62 14.85 -1.38
N ASP A 125 7.33 14.55 -1.46
CA ASP A 125 6.38 14.66 -0.34
C ASP A 125 6.67 13.68 0.81
N ASP A 126 7.38 12.59 0.53
CA ASP A 126 7.74 11.57 1.51
C ASP A 126 9.11 11.85 2.16
N VAL A 127 9.86 12.87 1.72
CA VAL A 127 11.20 13.20 2.25
C VAL A 127 11.10 14.07 3.51
N SER A 128 10.16 15.01 3.57
CA SER A 128 10.10 16.02 4.63
C SER A 128 8.67 16.40 5.03
N GLY A 129 8.52 17.15 6.12
CA GLY A 129 7.23 17.55 6.64
C GLY A 129 6.57 16.54 7.59
N ARG A 130 5.28 16.76 7.88
CA ARG A 130 4.50 15.97 8.87
C ARG A 130 4.16 14.57 8.37
N ASN A 131 3.97 14.43 7.06
CA ASN A 131 3.58 13.19 6.39
C ASN A 131 4.76 12.51 5.70
N ARG A 132 6.00 12.82 6.09
CA ARG A 132 7.19 12.16 5.53
C ARG A 132 7.22 10.67 5.90
N LEU A 133 7.96 9.89 5.11
CA LEU A 133 8.29 8.52 5.45
C LEU A 133 9.18 8.49 6.71
N GLN A 134 8.73 7.79 7.75
CA GLN A 134 9.42 7.71 9.03
C GLN A 134 9.01 6.46 9.81
N PRO A 135 9.73 6.09 10.89
CA PRO A 135 9.33 4.97 11.74
C PRO A 135 7.86 5.01 12.16
N GLY A 136 7.19 3.87 12.07
CA GLY A 136 5.75 3.72 12.30
C GLY A 136 4.86 4.08 11.12
N SER A 137 5.41 4.49 9.97
CA SER A 137 4.63 4.60 8.73
C SER A 137 4.40 3.22 8.14
N LEU A 138 3.26 3.02 7.47
CA LEU A 138 3.02 1.82 6.69
C LEU A 138 3.43 2.09 5.24
N ILE A 139 4.10 1.11 4.63
CA ILE A 139 4.32 1.10 3.19
C ILE A 139 3.79 -0.18 2.58
N ARG A 140 3.48 -0.10 1.29
CA ARG A 140 3.36 -1.25 0.40
C ARG A 140 4.41 -1.10 -0.67
N ALA A 141 5.43 -1.95 -0.65
CA ALA A 141 6.55 -1.89 -1.58
C ALA A 141 6.34 -2.89 -2.72
N TYR A 142 6.54 -2.44 -3.95
CA TYR A 142 6.44 -3.25 -5.17
C TYR A 142 7.80 -3.28 -5.85
N GLY A 143 8.34 -4.46 -6.08
CA GLY A 143 9.67 -4.56 -6.68
C GLY A 143 10.20 -5.96 -6.77
N ARG A 144 11.49 -6.09 -7.05
CA ARG A 144 12.15 -7.40 -7.12
C ARG A 144 13.02 -7.62 -5.90
N VAL A 145 13.02 -8.85 -5.41
CA VAL A 145 14.04 -9.28 -4.46
C VAL A 145 15.41 -9.18 -5.14
N THR A 146 16.44 -8.80 -4.39
CA THR A 146 17.81 -8.71 -4.94
C THR A 146 18.57 -10.03 -4.85
N GLY A 147 18.02 -11.01 -4.10
CA GLY A 147 18.70 -12.27 -3.78
C GLY A 147 19.63 -12.19 -2.57
N GLY A 148 19.84 -11.00 -2.02
CA GLY A 148 20.63 -10.77 -0.81
C GLY A 148 19.76 -10.56 0.44
N TYR A 149 20.42 -10.51 1.59
CA TYR A 149 19.83 -10.20 2.89
C TYR A 149 20.43 -8.92 3.47
N ASP A 150 19.66 -8.23 4.29
CA ASP A 150 20.15 -7.12 5.12
C ASP A 150 20.85 -7.63 6.40
N ALA A 151 21.29 -6.69 7.24
CA ALA A 151 21.97 -6.99 8.50
C ALA A 151 21.09 -7.73 9.52
N GLU A 152 19.77 -7.65 9.41
CA GLU A 152 18.80 -8.37 10.25
C GLU A 152 18.42 -9.74 9.67
N GLY A 153 19.00 -10.13 8.53
CA GLY A 153 18.68 -11.37 7.83
C GLY A 153 17.37 -11.33 7.04
N GLY A 154 16.80 -10.13 6.86
CA GLY A 154 15.61 -9.89 6.03
C GLY A 154 15.96 -9.82 4.54
N PRO A 155 15.09 -10.28 3.64
CA PRO A 155 15.31 -10.13 2.20
C PRO A 155 15.29 -8.64 1.81
N VAL A 156 16.10 -8.27 0.81
CA VAL A 156 16.12 -6.91 0.27
C VAL A 156 15.26 -6.85 -1.01
N VAL A 157 14.32 -5.92 -1.04
CA VAL A 157 13.44 -5.63 -2.19
C VAL A 157 13.87 -4.32 -2.82
N SER A 158 14.33 -4.36 -4.06
CA SER A 158 14.53 -3.16 -4.87
C SER A 158 13.19 -2.72 -5.46
N ALA A 159 12.59 -1.70 -4.86
CA ALA A 159 11.24 -1.26 -5.22
C ALA A 159 11.24 -0.36 -6.46
N THR A 160 10.29 -0.60 -7.35
CA THR A 160 9.99 0.25 -8.52
C THR A 160 8.80 1.17 -8.26
N TYR A 161 7.91 0.78 -7.35
CA TYR A 161 6.80 1.60 -6.87
C TYR A 161 6.60 1.35 -5.38
N TYR A 162 6.11 2.34 -4.65
CA TYR A 162 5.63 2.15 -3.30
C TYR A 162 4.44 3.06 -3.01
N ARG A 163 3.53 2.57 -2.17
CA ARG A 163 2.50 3.38 -1.54
C ARG A 163 2.86 3.58 -0.07
N HIS A 164 2.53 4.77 0.44
CA HIS A 164 2.89 5.21 1.78
C HIS A 164 1.66 5.73 2.52
N TRP A 165 1.52 5.27 3.77
CA TRP A 165 0.56 5.77 4.75
C TRP A 165 1.33 6.32 5.96
N PRO A 166 1.25 7.64 6.20
CA PRO A 166 1.79 8.24 7.41
C PRO A 166 1.21 7.60 8.68
N ARG A 167 1.90 7.82 9.80
CA ARG A 167 1.42 7.37 11.12
C ARG A 167 -0.03 7.82 11.35
N GLY A 168 -0.87 6.89 11.78
CA GLY A 168 -2.31 7.12 12.04
C GLY A 168 -3.21 6.99 10.82
N GLN A 169 -2.68 6.88 9.60
CA GLN A 169 -3.46 6.69 8.37
C GLN A 169 -3.79 5.21 8.07
N TYR A 170 -3.32 4.29 8.90
CA TYR A 170 -3.60 2.85 8.82
C TYR A 170 -3.88 2.30 10.23
N LEU A 171 -4.40 1.08 10.31
CA LEU A 171 -4.70 0.38 11.55
C LEU A 171 -4.03 -0.98 11.59
N THR A 172 -3.92 -1.54 12.79
CA THR A 172 -3.50 -2.91 13.00
C THR A 172 -4.66 -3.76 13.51
N THR A 173 -4.53 -5.08 13.47
CA THR A 173 -5.51 -5.97 14.10
C THR A 173 -5.65 -5.78 15.61
N ALA A 174 -4.72 -5.05 16.26
CA ALA A 174 -4.83 -4.70 17.68
C ALA A 174 -5.96 -3.68 17.94
N ASP A 175 -6.28 -2.86 16.93
CA ASP A 175 -7.25 -1.79 17.04
C ASP A 175 -8.70 -2.29 16.97
N ARG A 176 -8.91 -3.60 16.76
CA ARG A 176 -10.24 -4.25 16.66
C ARG A 176 -11.14 -3.97 17.85
N SER A 177 -10.60 -3.81 19.06
CA SER A 177 -11.43 -3.55 20.27
C SER A 177 -12.03 -2.14 20.31
N ARG A 178 -11.49 -1.22 19.49
CA ARG A 178 -11.92 0.19 19.44
C ARG A 178 -12.64 0.54 18.13
N MET A 179 -12.72 -0.40 17.20
CA MET A 179 -13.19 -0.20 15.84
C MET A 179 -14.28 -1.23 15.47
N ARG A 180 -15.11 -0.90 14.49
CA ARG A 180 -16.10 -1.81 13.90
C ARG A 180 -15.50 -2.53 12.69
N ARG A 181 -16.14 -3.64 12.30
CA ARG A 181 -15.67 -4.54 11.23
C ARG A 181 -16.77 -4.83 10.22
#